data_AF-A0A9D4JHQ3-F1
#
_entry.id   AF-A0A9D4JHQ3-F1
#
_cell.length_a   1.000
_cell.length_b   1.000
_cell.length_c   1.000
_cell.angle_alpha   90.00
_cell.angle_beta   90.00
_cell.angle_gamma   90.00
#
_symmetry.space_group_name_H-M   'P 1'
#
loop_
_entity.id
_entity.type
_entity.pdbx_description
1 polymer ?
#
loop_
_entity_poly.entity_id
_entity_poly.type
_entity_poly.pdbx_seq_one_letter_code
_entity_poly.pdbx_strand_id
1 'polypeptide(L)'
;MDEKITKILSYAACFCPPDIDECITNNPCMNDGQCINVRGGYQCLCPPQWTGKTCSDGKITLVICIDSDVGLLNNSRDNHRQSLTVNH
;
A
#
# COMPACT_ATOMS: atom_id res chain seq x y z
N MET A 1 34.41 -1.88 38.46
CA MET A 1 34.40 -0.55 37.83
C MET A 1 33.69 -0.73 36.50
N ASP A 2 32.49 -0.17 36.44
CA ASP A 2 31.33 -0.71 35.74
C ASP A 2 31.24 -0.40 34.25
N GLU A 3 31.08 -1.45 33.44
CA GLU A 3 30.40 -1.35 32.14
C GLU A 3 28.91 -1.75 32.24
N LYS A 4 28.45 -2.19 33.42
CA LYS A 4 27.05 -2.59 33.66
C LYS A 4 26.15 -1.45 34.19
N ILE A 5 26.72 -0.29 34.52
CA ILE A 5 25.96 0.86 35.04
C ILE A 5 25.33 1.70 33.92
N THR A 6 25.82 1.62 32.67
CA THR A 6 25.29 2.45 31.56
C THR A 6 23.91 1.99 31.05
N LYS A 7 23.47 0.76 31.36
CA LYS A 7 22.16 0.23 30.88
C LYS A 7 21.00 0.45 31.86
N ILE A 8 21.29 0.82 33.10
CA ILE A 8 20.28 0.94 34.18
C ILE A 8 19.79 2.39 34.34
N LEU A 9 20.57 3.40 33.91
CA LEU A 9 20.16 4.82 33.98
C LEU A 9 19.26 5.28 32.83
N SER A 10 18.85 4.39 31.93
CA SER A 10 17.82 4.68 30.92
C SER A 10 16.43 4.21 31.34
N TYR A 11 16.25 3.59 32.52
CA TYR A 11 14.98 2.98 32.94
C TYR A 11 13.93 4.00 33.47
N ALA A 12 13.99 5.24 33.00
CA ALA A 12 12.82 6.09 32.81
C ALA A 12 12.38 6.09 31.33
N ALA A 13 12.77 5.07 30.57
CA ALA A 13 12.47 4.90 29.16
C ALA A 13 11.00 4.49 28.98
N CYS A 14 10.26 5.34 28.28
CA CYS A 14 8.96 5.13 27.68
C CYS A 14 8.65 3.63 27.45
N PHE A 15 7.73 3.06 28.22
CA PHE A 15 7.20 1.73 27.98
C PHE A 15 6.48 1.75 26.62
N CYS A 16 7.14 1.27 25.58
CA CYS A 16 6.48 1.05 24.30
C CYS A 16 5.97 -0.40 24.28
N PRO A 17 4.65 -0.61 24.22
CA PRO A 17 4.12 -1.96 24.09
C PRO A 17 4.68 -2.62 22.81
N PRO A 18 4.89 -3.96 22.84
CA PRO A 18 5.24 -4.70 21.63
C PRO A 18 4.13 -4.55 20.59
N ASP A 19 4.53 -4.51 19.32
CA ASP A 19 3.62 -4.44 18.18
C ASP A 19 2.82 -5.74 18.03
N ILE A 20 1.55 -5.63 17.63
CA ILE A 20 0.67 -6.77 17.38
C ILE A 20 0.63 -7.02 15.88
N ASP A 21 0.81 -8.26 15.43
CA ASP A 21 0.66 -8.58 14.00
C ASP A 21 -0.82 -8.79 13.64
N GLU A 22 -1.45 -7.77 13.05
CA GLU A 22 -2.86 -7.87 12.63
C GLU A 22 -3.06 -8.78 11.41
N CYS A 23 -2.01 -9.04 10.63
CA CYS A 23 -2.07 -9.94 9.47
C CYS A 23 -2.23 -11.40 9.91
N ILE A 24 -1.55 -11.81 10.98
CA ILE A 24 -1.67 -13.16 11.54
C ILE A 24 -2.98 -13.33 12.31
N THR A 25 -3.39 -12.31 13.05
CA THR A 25 -4.53 -12.44 13.98
C THR A 25 -5.89 -12.42 13.27
N ASN A 26 -6.07 -11.61 12.23
CA ASN A 26 -7.37 -11.45 11.59
C ASN A 26 -7.33 -11.41 10.04
N ASN A 27 -6.15 -11.28 9.43
CA ASN A 27 -5.95 -11.11 7.99
C ASN A 27 -7.01 -10.20 7.32
N PRO A 28 -6.97 -8.89 7.58
CA PRO A 28 -8.07 -7.96 7.24
C PRO A 28 -8.21 -7.62 5.74
N CYS A 29 -7.27 -8.03 4.89
CA CYS A 29 -7.27 -7.68 3.47
C CYS A 29 -8.18 -8.61 2.66
N MET A 30 -9.10 -8.03 1.89
CA MET A 30 -10.03 -8.73 1.01
C MET A 30 -9.52 -8.80 -0.43
N ASN A 31 -10.21 -9.57 -1.27
CA ASN A 31 -9.99 -9.65 -2.71
C ASN A 31 -8.54 -9.92 -3.11
N ASP A 32 -7.91 -10.89 -2.44
CA ASP A 32 -6.51 -11.27 -2.65
C ASP A 32 -5.49 -10.14 -2.38
N GLY A 33 -5.87 -9.15 -1.57
CA GLY A 33 -4.96 -8.12 -1.08
C GLY A 33 -3.87 -8.70 -0.16
N GLN A 34 -2.62 -8.25 -0.36
CA GLN A 34 -1.50 -8.68 0.47
C GLN A 34 -1.48 -7.86 1.78
N CYS A 35 -1.56 -8.55 2.92
CA CYS A 35 -1.44 -7.92 4.23
C CYS A 35 0.02 -7.68 4.61
N ILE A 36 0.32 -6.48 5.11
CA ILE A 36 1.62 -6.08 5.64
C ILE A 36 1.43 -5.56 7.06
N ASN A 37 2.09 -6.21 8.02
CA ASN A 37 2.15 -5.73 9.39
C ASN A 37 3.03 -4.48 9.49
N VAL A 38 2.55 -3.45 10.19
CA VAL A 38 3.29 -2.21 10.43
C VAL A 38 3.16 -1.80 11.89
N ARG A 39 4.09 -1.01 12.40
CA ARG A 39 4.04 -0.62 13.81
C ARG A 39 2.75 0.16 14.12
N GLY A 40 1.90 -0.38 14.99
CA GLY A 40 0.61 0.18 15.37
C GLY A 40 -0.54 -0.14 14.41
N GLY A 41 -0.41 -1.12 13.51
CA GLY A 41 -1.51 -1.55 12.65
C GLY A 41 -1.08 -2.37 11.42
N TYR A 42 -1.93 -2.34 10.39
CA TYR A 42 -1.67 -3.03 9.13
C TYR A 42 -1.86 -2.12 7.92
N GLN A 43 -1.29 -2.54 6.79
CA GLN A 43 -1.58 -2.02 5.46
C GLN A 43 -1.93 -3.17 4.52
N CYS A 44 -2.88 -2.92 3.61
CA CYS A 44 -3.22 -3.84 2.55
C CYS A 44 -2.70 -3.32 1.21
N LEU A 45 -1.91 -4.13 0.50
CA LEU A 45 -1.61 -3.89 -0.91
C LEU A 45 -2.72 -4.51 -1.76
N CYS A 46 -3.54 -3.65 -2.35
CA CYS A 46 -4.69 -4.09 -3.13
C CYS A 46 -4.30 -4.48 -4.56
N PRO A 47 -4.93 -5.53 -5.12
CA PRO A 47 -4.78 -5.85 -6.53
C PRO A 47 -5.40 -4.78 -7.43
N PRO A 48 -5.08 -4.80 -8.73
CA PRO A 48 -5.77 -3.96 -9.71
C PRO A 48 -7.29 -4.14 -9.59
N GLN A 49 -8.05 -3.05 -9.69
CA GLN A 49 -9.50 -2.97 -9.48
C GLN A 49 -9.99 -2.91 -8.02
N TRP A 50 -9.12 -2.84 -7.01
CA TRP A 50 -9.54 -2.70 -5.61
C TRP A 50 -8.86 -1.54 -4.89
N THR A 51 -9.53 -1.00 -3.87
CA THR A 51 -9.06 0.10 -3.03
C THR A 51 -9.68 0.02 -1.64
N GLY A 52 -9.33 0.99 -0.80
CA GLY A 52 -9.80 1.09 0.57
C GLY A 52 -8.84 0.41 1.52
N LYS A 53 -9.04 0.61 2.82
CA LYS A 53 -8.12 0.11 3.87
C LYS A 53 -7.97 -1.41 3.84
N THR A 54 -9.03 -2.11 3.43
CA THR A 54 -9.14 -3.57 3.41
C THR A 54 -9.30 -4.12 1.99
N CYS A 55 -9.07 -3.32 0.95
CA CYS A 55 -9.29 -3.71 -0.45
C CYS A 55 -10.74 -4.15 -0.75
N SER A 56 -11.72 -3.66 0.00
CA SER A 56 -13.15 -3.97 -0.16
C SER A 56 -13.82 -3.18 -1.28
N ASP A 57 -13.24 -2.04 -1.64
CA ASP A 57 -13.92 -1.07 -2.51
C ASP A 57 -13.45 -1.31 -3.94
N GLY A 58 -14.40 -1.64 -4.83
CA GLY A 58 -14.11 -1.87 -6.23
C GLY A 58 -13.73 -0.58 -6.97
N LYS A 59 -12.88 -0.71 -7.97
CA LYS A 59 -12.53 0.33 -8.95
C LYS A 59 -12.67 -0.27 -10.34
N ILE A 60 -13.15 0.53 -11.30
CA ILE A 60 -13.09 0.21 -12.72
C ILE A 60 -11.92 1.00 -13.31
N THR A 61 -10.91 0.29 -13.81
CA THR A 61 -9.79 0.87 -14.54
C THR A 61 -10.04 0.75 -16.03
N LEU A 62 -10.45 1.85 -16.64
CA LEU A 62 -10.57 1.97 -18.08
C LEU A 62 -9.18 2.28 -18.66
N VAL A 63 -8.68 1.36 -19.47
CA VAL A 63 -7.45 1.55 -20.22
C VAL A 63 -7.82 2.25 -21.52
N ILE A 64 -7.44 3.51 -21.63
CA ILE A 64 -7.65 4.29 -22.84
C ILE A 64 -6.33 4.38 -23.61
N CYS A 65 -6.44 4.10 -24.90
CA CYS A 65 -5.40 4.38 -25.87
C CYS A 65 -5.60 5.82 -26.31
N ILE A 66 -4.74 6.74 -25.88
CA ILE A 66 -4.70 8.07 -26.48
C ILE A 66 -3.51 8.11 -27.44
N ASP A 67 -3.79 8.49 -28.67
CA ASP A 67 -2.74 8.90 -29.58
C ASP A 67 -2.19 10.21 -29.02
N SER A 68 -0.95 10.19 -28.53
CA SER A 68 -0.32 11.34 -27.85
C SER A 68 -0.13 12.53 -28.81
N ASP A 69 -0.34 12.30 -30.11
CA ASP A 69 -0.12 13.24 -31.19
C ASP A 69 -1.40 13.42 -32.02
N VAL A 70 -2.45 14.05 -31.44
CA VAL A 70 -3.49 14.70 -32.24
C VAL A 70 -2.88 15.98 -32.83
N GLY A 71 -2.00 15.80 -33.81
CA GLY A 71 -1.17 16.88 -34.34
C GLY A 71 -0.21 16.41 -35.43
N LEU A 72 -0.77 16.00 -36.57
CA LEU A 72 -0.12 15.87 -37.89
C LEU A 72 0.81 14.64 -38.10
N LEU A 73 0.43 13.86 -39.12
CA LEU A 73 1.20 12.84 -39.87
C LEU A 73 1.25 11.41 -39.28
N ASN A 74 0.28 10.60 -39.74
CA ASN A 74 0.43 9.23 -40.23
C ASN A 74 1.70 8.46 -39.78
N ASN A 75 1.50 7.46 -38.90
CA ASN A 75 2.44 6.38 -38.52
C ASN A 75 3.34 6.63 -37.28
N SER A 76 2.75 7.01 -36.14
CA SER A 76 3.37 6.86 -34.83
C SER A 76 2.75 5.65 -34.12
N ARG A 77 3.59 4.66 -33.73
CA ARG A 77 3.19 3.48 -32.95
C ARG A 77 3.26 3.74 -31.44
N ASP A 78 3.31 4.99 -31.02
CA ASP A 78 3.40 5.37 -29.61
C ASP A 78 2.01 5.60 -29.03
N ASN A 79 1.25 4.51 -28.98
CA ASN A 79 -0.02 4.47 -28.28
C ASN A 79 0.26 4.53 -26.77
N HIS A 80 0.15 5.72 -26.18
CA HIS A 80 0.45 5.90 -24.77
C HIS A 80 -0.74 5.37 -23.97
N ARG A 81 -0.53 4.22 -23.34
CA ARG A 81 -1.53 3.53 -22.53
C ARG A 81 -1.81 4.36 -21.28
N GLN A 82 -2.86 5.17 -21.32
CA GLN A 82 -3.35 5.86 -20.14
C GLN A 82 -4.42 5.01 -19.45
N SER A 83 -4.52 5.14 -18.14
CA SER A 83 -5.54 4.47 -17.33
C SER A 83 -6.37 5.50 -16.58
N LEU A 84 -7.68 5.50 -16.81
CA LEU A 84 -8.65 6.22 -16.01
C LEU A 84 -9.25 5.26 -15.00
N THR A 85 -9.33 5.66 -13.73
CA THR A 85 -9.87 4.81 -12.67
C THR A 85 -11.06 5.50 -12.02
N VAL A 86 -12.21 4.84 -12.01
CA VAL A 86 -13.41 5.28 -11.30
C VAL A 86 -13.68 4.33 -10.13
N ASN A 87 -14.09 4.88 -9.00
CA ASN A 87 -14.56 4.07 -7.87
C ASN A 87 -15.97 3.56 -8.21
N HIS A 88 -16.25 2.32 -7.81
CA HIS A 88 -17.52 1.66 -8.07
C HIS A 88 -18.65 2.14 -7.17
#